data_AF-A0A6A4AW00-F1
#
_entry.id   AF-A0A6A4AW00-F1
#
_cell.length_a   1.000
_cell.length_b   1.000
_cell.length_c   1.000
_cell.angle_alpha   90.00
_cell.angle_beta   90.00
_cell.angle_gamma   90.00
#
_symmetry.space_group_name_H-M   'P 1'
#
loop_
_entity.id
_entity.type
_entity.pdbx_description
1 polymer ?
#
loop_
_entity_poly.entity_id
_entity_poly.type
_entity_poly.pdbx_seq_one_letter_code
_entity_poly.pdbx_strand_id
1 'polypeptide(L)'
;MLHSPDPAIRRIAREQLYQIADARHRLDRPHWQQRRDELCGRFLNFELGMSVHAPAKRRTGDIASLWTDIRKNLKKHGLKLETAPADPASSTPARPLQLRVPHHAEWLDHRNVLRHVKQHMKIKHWQGWCALPDQGKTARAHGGVGSAFLTRPRGLWESDYRFAVAARLNLVDTHSVLQRRHLRTHGRCRQPGCPHEETLPHVLHHCPGTMDAIRGRHDDALKNIERALIASSGDRQDRAELRVNQTVPSLAGPALRPDLQLYNHTKKTVAVVDLAVAFEEQASDDPESSGLARIAAHKRAKYDRIKRHLERQG
;
A
#
# COMPACT_ATOMS: atom_id res chain seq x y z
N MET A 1 6.39 27.92 -16.39
CA MET A 1 7.22 29.15 -16.40
C MET A 1 8.64 28.87 -16.88
N LEU A 2 9.45 28.06 -16.17
CA LEU A 2 10.85 27.77 -16.57
C LEU A 2 11.00 27.11 -17.95
N HIS A 3 10.00 26.31 -18.34
CA HIS A 3 9.90 25.63 -19.64
C HIS A 3 8.76 26.16 -20.50
N SER A 4 8.33 27.42 -20.30
CA SER A 4 7.32 28.02 -21.18
C SER A 4 7.81 27.98 -22.63
N PRO A 5 6.94 27.71 -23.64
CA PRO A 5 7.33 27.87 -25.04
C PRO A 5 7.74 29.31 -25.36
N ASP A 6 7.15 30.29 -24.66
CA ASP A 6 7.49 31.71 -24.77
C ASP A 6 8.87 32.04 -24.12
N PRO A 7 9.86 32.51 -24.92
CA PRO A 7 11.17 32.93 -24.42
C PRO A 7 11.12 34.09 -23.42
N ALA A 8 10.19 35.03 -23.57
CA ALA A 8 10.06 36.17 -22.67
C ALA A 8 9.63 35.71 -21.28
N ILE A 9 8.66 34.80 -21.19
CA ILE A 9 8.23 34.18 -19.92
C ILE A 9 9.40 33.43 -19.27
N ARG A 10 10.18 32.67 -20.05
CA ARG A 10 11.36 31.95 -19.53
C ARG A 10 12.41 32.91 -18.97
N ARG A 11 12.66 34.03 -19.64
CA ARG A 11 13.59 35.08 -19.21
C ARG A 11 13.13 35.74 -17.92
N ILE A 12 11.85 36.15 -17.84
CA ILE A 12 11.26 36.77 -16.66
C ILE A 12 11.34 35.83 -15.44
N ALA A 13 10.98 34.55 -15.63
CA ALA A 13 11.03 33.57 -14.55
C ALA A 13 12.46 33.37 -13.99
N ARG A 14 13.47 33.32 -14.87
CA ARG A 14 14.88 33.21 -14.49
C ARG A 14 15.40 34.47 -13.79
N GLU A 15 15.00 35.64 -14.27
CA GLU A 15 15.39 36.91 -13.66
C GLU A 15 14.79 37.05 -12.26
N GLN A 16 13.53 36.68 -12.06
CA GLN A 16 12.90 36.65 -10.73
C GLN A 16 13.64 35.71 -9.76
N LEU A 17 14.01 34.51 -10.22
CA LEU A 17 14.81 33.58 -9.41
C LEU A 17 16.18 34.16 -9.04
N TYR A 18 16.85 34.81 -10.01
CA TYR A 18 18.12 35.47 -9.78
C TYR A 18 18.00 36.58 -8.74
N GLN A 19 16.98 37.44 -8.83
CA GLN A 19 16.74 38.52 -7.87
C GLN A 19 16.50 37.98 -6.45
N ILE A 20 15.71 36.91 -6.30
CA ILE A 20 15.46 36.29 -4.99
C ILE A 20 16.72 35.62 -4.45
N ALA A 21 17.52 34.98 -5.31
CA ALA A 21 18.80 34.40 -4.94
C ALA A 21 19.79 35.49 -4.49
N ASP A 22 19.91 36.60 -5.23
CA ASP A 22 20.75 37.74 -4.89
C ASP A 22 20.31 38.40 -3.59
N ALA A 23 19.01 38.48 -3.32
CA ALA A 23 18.52 38.99 -2.04
C ALA A 23 18.91 38.08 -0.86
N ARG A 24 19.07 36.76 -1.08
CA ARG A 24 19.37 35.77 -0.02
C ARG A 24 20.86 35.40 0.11
N HIS A 25 21.64 35.54 -0.95
CA HIS A 25 23.04 35.12 -1.04
C HIS A 25 23.92 36.27 -1.54
N ARG A 26 25.19 36.30 -1.15
CA ARG A 26 26.17 37.23 -1.75
C ARG A 26 26.71 36.60 -3.03
N LEU A 27 26.18 37.01 -4.18
CA LEU A 27 26.55 36.40 -5.46
C LEU A 27 27.82 37.02 -6.05
N ASP A 28 28.79 36.19 -6.40
CA ASP A 28 29.91 36.54 -7.27
C ASP A 28 29.42 36.73 -8.72
N ARG A 29 29.18 37.99 -9.10
CA ARG A 29 28.53 38.34 -10.38
C ARG A 29 29.31 37.83 -11.61
N PRO A 30 30.64 38.03 -11.71
CA PRO A 30 31.43 37.44 -12.80
C PRO A 30 31.26 35.93 -12.93
N HIS A 31 31.29 35.19 -11.81
CA HIS A 31 31.16 33.74 -11.82
C HIS A 31 29.79 33.26 -12.31
N TRP A 32 28.71 33.91 -11.88
CA TRP A 32 27.35 33.48 -12.17
C TRP A 32 26.78 34.03 -13.49
N GLN A 33 27.44 34.99 -14.13
CA GLN A 33 26.94 35.64 -15.34
C GLN A 33 26.64 34.65 -16.47
N GLN A 34 27.52 33.68 -16.69
CA GLN A 34 27.36 32.62 -17.70
C GLN A 34 26.71 31.34 -17.14
N ARG A 35 26.51 31.26 -15.82
CA ARG A 35 26.04 30.06 -15.10
C ARG A 35 24.69 30.28 -14.42
N ARG A 36 23.85 31.15 -15.00
CA ARG A 36 22.56 31.55 -14.42
C ARG A 36 21.61 30.38 -14.19
N ASP A 37 21.56 29.42 -15.12
CA ASP A 37 20.68 28.24 -14.98
C ASP A 37 21.17 27.29 -13.88
N GLU A 38 22.49 27.16 -13.71
CA GLU A 38 23.06 26.41 -12.58
C GLU A 38 22.77 27.11 -11.24
N LEU A 39 22.91 28.44 -11.17
CA LEU A 39 22.54 29.22 -9.99
C LEU A 39 21.07 28.99 -9.62
N CYS A 40 20.16 29.07 -10.60
CA CYS A 40 18.74 28.84 -10.39
C CYS A 40 18.46 27.43 -9.87
N GLY A 41 19.12 26.41 -10.44
CA GLY A 41 18.97 25.01 -10.01
C GLY A 41 19.46 24.81 -8.58
N ARG A 42 20.68 25.28 -8.27
CA ARG A 42 21.24 25.23 -6.91
C ARG A 42 20.39 25.99 -5.90
N PHE A 43 19.81 27.13 -6.29
CA PHE A 43 18.90 27.87 -5.41
C PHE A 43 17.65 27.07 -5.08
N LEU A 44 16.97 26.54 -6.10
CA LEU A 44 15.74 25.76 -5.96
C LEU A 44 15.95 24.44 -5.20
N ASN A 45 17.15 23.86 -5.30
CA ASN A 45 17.52 22.62 -4.61
C ASN A 45 18.07 22.79 -3.18
N PHE A 46 18.08 24.01 -2.61
CA PHE A 46 18.73 24.33 -1.32
C PHE A 46 20.26 24.15 -1.29
N GLU A 47 20.92 24.12 -2.45
CA GLU A 47 22.35 23.83 -2.59
C GLU A 47 23.20 25.09 -2.85
N LEU A 48 22.59 26.24 -3.12
CA LEU A 48 23.33 27.47 -3.47
C LEU A 48 24.26 27.94 -2.35
N GLY A 49 23.86 27.82 -1.09
CA GLY A 49 24.68 28.20 0.07
C GLY A 49 25.92 27.34 0.27
N MET A 50 26.02 26.19 -0.42
CA MET A 50 27.20 25.33 -0.41
C MET A 50 28.28 25.83 -1.39
N SER A 51 27.95 26.79 -2.27
CA SER A 51 28.92 27.37 -3.19
C SER A 51 29.71 28.50 -2.52
N VAL A 52 31.04 28.46 -2.66
CA VAL A 52 31.94 29.54 -2.23
C VAL A 52 31.65 30.86 -2.95
N HIS A 53 31.05 30.79 -4.14
CA HIS A 53 30.65 31.94 -4.96
C HIS A 53 29.25 32.48 -4.61
N ALA A 54 28.56 31.90 -3.63
CA ALA A 54 27.23 32.33 -3.20
C ALA A 54 26.94 32.09 -1.69
N PRO A 55 27.81 32.56 -0.75
CA PRO A 55 27.56 32.38 0.67
C PRO A 55 26.25 33.06 1.12
N ALA A 56 25.55 32.45 2.06
CA ALA A 56 24.30 32.97 2.59
C ALA A 56 24.51 34.32 3.31
N LYS A 57 23.57 35.25 3.14
CA LYS A 57 23.58 36.53 3.88
C LYS A 57 23.14 36.29 5.34
N ARG A 58 23.78 36.99 6.29
CA ARG A 58 23.50 36.84 7.75
C ARG A 58 22.09 37.25 8.17
N ARG A 59 21.45 38.17 7.44
CA ARG A 59 20.06 38.57 7.63
C ARG A 59 19.35 38.46 6.30
N THR A 60 18.41 37.54 6.19
CA THR A 60 17.50 37.44 5.05
C THR A 60 16.11 37.73 5.57
N GLY A 61 15.51 38.84 5.14
CA GLY A 61 14.09 39.07 5.36
C GLY A 61 13.27 37.95 4.74
N ASP A 62 12.06 37.74 5.25
CA ASP A 62 11.12 36.78 4.66
C ASP A 62 10.65 37.28 3.29
N ILE A 63 11.30 36.79 2.24
CA ILE A 63 10.84 36.99 0.87
C ILE A 63 9.83 35.89 0.59
N ALA A 64 8.54 36.21 0.78
CA ALA A 64 7.45 35.36 0.32
C ALA A 64 7.35 35.43 -1.19
N SER A 65 7.47 34.28 -1.86
CA SER A 65 7.37 34.19 -3.32
C SER A 65 6.96 32.78 -3.75
N LEU A 66 6.38 32.68 -4.94
CA LEU A 66 6.12 31.39 -5.60
C LEU A 66 7.39 30.52 -5.63
N TRP A 67 8.55 31.11 -5.91
CA TRP A 67 9.82 30.38 -6.01
C TRP A 67 10.29 29.82 -4.68
N THR A 68 10.06 30.53 -3.57
CA THR A 68 10.36 30.02 -2.23
C THR A 68 9.42 28.88 -1.84
N ASP A 69 8.16 28.91 -2.28
CA ASP A 69 7.21 27.82 -2.05
C ASP A 69 7.54 26.60 -2.90
N ILE A 70 7.87 26.78 -4.18
CA ILE A 70 8.36 25.70 -5.06
C ILE A 70 9.58 25.05 -4.42
N ARG A 71 10.58 25.84 -4.00
CA ARG A 71 11.78 25.36 -3.33
C ARG A 71 11.44 24.54 -2.06
N LYS A 72 10.57 25.06 -1.17
CA LYS A 72 10.12 24.34 0.03
C LYS A 72 9.43 23.02 -0.32
N ASN A 73 8.57 23.01 -1.33
CA ASN A 73 7.84 21.81 -1.76
C ASN A 73 8.77 20.76 -2.39
N LEU A 74 9.73 21.16 -3.23
CA LEU A 74 10.75 20.26 -3.78
C LEU A 74 11.49 19.55 -2.64
N LYS A 75 11.99 20.30 -1.65
CA LYS A 75 12.64 19.72 -0.46
C LYS A 75 11.71 18.79 0.32
N LYS A 76 10.49 19.23 0.64
CA LYS A 76 9.49 18.44 1.40
C LYS A 76 9.22 17.09 0.74
N HIS A 77 9.13 17.06 -0.59
CA HIS A 77 8.82 15.85 -1.34
C HIS A 77 10.04 15.09 -1.85
N GLY A 78 11.26 15.53 -1.52
CA GLY A 78 12.50 14.87 -1.96
C GLY A 78 12.68 14.92 -3.48
N LEU A 79 12.23 16.01 -4.10
CA LEU A 79 12.35 16.27 -5.53
C LEU A 79 13.46 17.29 -5.78
N LYS A 80 14.12 17.17 -6.92
CA LYS A 80 15.18 18.09 -7.35
C LYS A 80 15.01 18.47 -8.81
N LEU A 81 15.44 19.68 -9.15
CA LEU A 81 15.62 20.08 -10.52
C LEU A 81 17.04 19.73 -10.96
N GLU A 82 17.16 19.07 -12.10
CA GLU A 82 18.41 18.55 -12.64
C GLU A 82 18.58 18.98 -14.09
N THR A 83 19.76 18.73 -14.66
CA THR A 83 20.02 18.97 -16.07
C THR A 83 19.82 17.66 -16.82
N ALA A 84 18.83 17.62 -17.71
CA ALA A 84 18.70 16.51 -18.65
C ALA A 84 19.90 16.50 -19.59
N PRO A 85 20.57 15.35 -19.75
CA PRO A 85 21.74 15.25 -20.62
C PRO A 85 21.34 15.56 -22.08
N ALA A 86 22.32 16.01 -22.86
CA ALA A 86 22.15 16.07 -24.30
C ALA A 86 21.99 14.66 -24.85
N ASP A 87 21.12 14.50 -25.83
CA ASP A 87 20.95 13.25 -26.55
C ASP A 87 21.53 13.40 -27.97
N PRO A 88 22.72 12.80 -28.23
CA PRO A 88 23.36 12.90 -29.53
C PRO A 88 22.59 12.16 -30.63
N ALA A 89 21.78 11.15 -30.30
CA ALA A 89 21.01 10.40 -31.29
C ALA A 89 19.81 11.20 -31.82
N SER A 90 19.18 12.02 -30.98
CA SER A 90 18.06 12.90 -31.37
C SER A 90 18.48 14.35 -31.63
N SER A 91 19.77 14.68 -31.55
CA SER A 91 20.30 16.06 -31.62
C SER A 91 19.66 17.00 -30.59
N THR A 92 19.18 16.46 -29.47
CA THR A 92 18.53 17.27 -28.43
C THR A 92 19.60 17.84 -27.49
N PRO A 93 19.69 19.18 -27.32
CA PRO A 93 20.67 19.78 -26.43
C PRO A 93 20.37 19.48 -24.96
N ALA A 94 21.37 19.63 -24.09
CA ALA A 94 21.18 19.52 -22.65
C ALA A 94 20.15 20.56 -22.17
N ARG A 95 19.20 20.12 -21.34
CA ARG A 95 18.12 21.00 -20.84
C ARG A 95 18.28 21.15 -19.33
N PRO A 96 18.59 22.35 -18.82
CA PRO A 96 18.65 22.58 -17.38
C PRO A 96 17.25 22.68 -16.76
N LEU A 97 17.22 22.63 -15.43
CA LEU A 97 16.04 22.84 -14.59
C LEU A 97 14.90 21.86 -14.86
N GLN A 98 15.20 20.65 -15.33
CA GLN A 98 14.21 19.61 -15.58
C GLN A 98 13.84 18.87 -14.29
N LEU A 99 12.61 18.38 -14.22
CA LEU A 99 12.14 17.60 -13.09
C LEU A 99 12.00 16.14 -13.51
N ARG A 100 12.41 15.23 -12.63
CA ARG A 100 12.09 13.80 -12.71
C ARG A 100 11.63 13.29 -11.36
N VAL A 101 10.99 12.14 -11.34
CA VAL A 101 10.57 11.47 -10.11
C VAL A 101 11.18 10.07 -10.05
N PRO A 102 11.52 9.52 -8.86
CA PRO A 102 12.21 8.23 -8.76
C PRO A 102 11.50 7.04 -9.41
N HIS A 103 10.17 7.08 -9.53
CA HIS A 103 9.35 5.98 -10.07
C HIS A 103 9.04 6.12 -11.58
N HIS A 104 9.65 7.10 -12.26
CA HIS A 104 9.46 7.32 -13.69
C HIS A 104 10.79 7.73 -14.33
N ALA A 105 11.25 6.94 -15.30
CA ALA A 105 12.59 7.10 -15.88
C ALA A 105 12.75 8.38 -16.70
N GLU A 106 11.68 8.87 -17.31
CA GLU A 106 11.73 10.01 -18.23
C GLU A 106 11.64 11.36 -17.50
N TRP A 107 12.17 12.38 -18.17
CA TRP A 107 12.03 13.77 -17.74
C TRP A 107 10.58 14.23 -17.90
N LEU A 108 10.07 14.91 -16.89
CA LEU A 108 8.69 15.37 -16.87
C LEU A 108 8.49 16.60 -17.75
N ASP A 109 7.36 16.64 -18.43
CA ASP A 109 6.92 17.75 -19.26
C ASP A 109 5.65 18.41 -18.69
N HIS A 110 5.17 19.46 -19.36
CA HIS A 110 3.96 20.18 -18.95
C HIS A 110 2.68 19.31 -18.95
N ARG A 111 2.67 18.20 -19.70
CA ARG A 111 1.51 17.31 -19.84
C ARG A 111 1.46 16.28 -18.74
N ASN A 112 2.62 15.79 -18.29
CA ASN A 112 2.73 14.67 -17.37
C ASN A 112 3.18 15.07 -15.96
N VAL A 113 3.78 16.26 -15.76
CA VAL A 113 4.37 16.68 -14.48
C VAL A 113 3.39 16.59 -13.31
N LEU A 114 2.15 17.07 -13.49
CA LEU A 114 1.16 17.07 -12.42
C LEU A 114 0.80 15.64 -12.00
N ARG A 115 0.64 14.73 -12.96
CA ARG A 115 0.30 13.33 -12.73
C ARG A 115 1.41 12.64 -11.94
N HIS A 116 2.65 12.75 -12.41
CA HIS A 116 3.78 12.05 -11.81
C HIS A 116 4.21 12.64 -10.47
N VAL A 117 4.13 13.96 -10.28
CA VAL A 117 4.38 14.58 -8.96
C VAL A 117 3.32 14.14 -7.95
N LYS A 118 2.03 14.15 -8.32
CA LYS A 118 0.96 13.63 -7.44
C LYS A 118 1.18 12.16 -7.11
N GLN A 119 1.57 11.34 -8.09
CA GLN A 119 1.86 9.93 -7.86
C GLN A 119 3.06 9.74 -6.94
N HIS A 120 4.13 10.53 -7.11
CA HIS A 120 5.30 10.53 -6.23
C HIS A 120 4.90 10.82 -4.78
N MET A 121 4.08 11.85 -4.58
CA MET A 121 3.57 12.21 -3.26
C MET A 121 2.73 11.08 -2.65
N LYS A 122 1.86 10.44 -3.44
CA LYS A 122 1.07 9.28 -3.01
C LYS A 122 1.97 8.12 -2.59
N ILE A 123 2.97 7.77 -3.39
CA ILE A 123 3.94 6.70 -3.09
C ILE A 123 4.68 7.02 -1.79
N LYS A 124 5.17 8.25 -1.62
CA LYS A 124 5.88 8.66 -0.40
C LYS A 124 4.99 8.58 0.85
N HIS A 125 3.73 9.01 0.76
CA HIS A 125 2.79 8.88 1.87
C HIS A 125 2.47 7.41 2.17
N TRP A 126 2.27 6.58 1.13
CA TRP A 126 2.04 5.15 1.28
C TRP A 126 3.24 4.44 1.93
N GLN A 127 4.47 4.74 1.49
CA GLN A 127 5.69 4.21 2.10
C GLN A 127 5.82 4.65 3.57
N GLY A 128 5.56 5.92 3.87
CA GLY A 128 5.54 6.44 5.24
C GLY A 128 4.52 5.72 6.12
N TRP A 129 3.33 5.41 5.58
CA TRP A 129 2.31 4.64 6.28
C TRP A 129 2.75 3.18 6.47
N CYS A 130 3.31 2.53 5.44
CA CYS A 130 3.86 1.18 5.53
C CYS A 130 5.00 1.04 6.55
N ALA A 131 5.73 2.13 6.81
CA ALA A 131 6.78 2.18 7.82
C ALA A 131 6.26 2.29 9.26
N LEU A 132 4.96 2.55 9.47
CA LEU A 132 4.39 2.56 10.81
C LEU A 132 4.37 1.12 11.38
N PRO A 133 4.90 0.87 12.59
CA PRO A 133 5.04 -0.48 13.13
C PRO A 133 3.72 -1.28 13.19
N ASP A 134 2.63 -0.61 13.57
CA ASP A 134 1.32 -1.22 13.74
C ASP A 134 0.46 -1.12 12.48
N GLN A 135 0.28 0.10 11.99
CA GLN A 135 -0.61 0.41 10.87
C GLN A 135 0.00 0.06 9.52
N GLY A 136 1.32 -0.15 9.45
CA GLY A 136 2.01 -0.43 8.20
C GLY A 136 1.70 -1.81 7.65
N LYS A 137 1.42 -2.79 8.52
CA LYS A 137 1.03 -4.14 8.09
C LYS A 137 -0.33 -4.15 7.42
N THR A 138 -1.24 -3.31 7.91
CA THR A 138 -2.56 -3.17 7.31
C THR A 138 -2.49 -2.29 6.07
N ALA A 139 -1.70 -1.21 6.08
CA ALA A 139 -1.36 -0.35 4.93
C ALA A 139 -0.96 -1.17 3.68
N ARG A 140 -0.12 -2.19 3.87
CA ARG A 140 0.31 -3.08 2.79
C ARG A 140 -0.81 -3.98 2.25
N ALA A 141 -1.75 -4.36 3.11
CA ALA A 141 -2.94 -5.09 2.70
C ALA A 141 -4.02 -4.20 2.03
N HIS A 142 -3.89 -2.87 2.06
CA HIS A 142 -4.84 -1.98 1.36
C HIS A 142 -4.76 -2.17 -0.15
N GLY A 143 -5.92 -2.18 -0.80
CA GLY A 143 -6.04 -2.48 -2.23
C GLY A 143 -6.15 -3.97 -2.54
N GLY A 144 -5.89 -4.85 -1.55
CA GLY A 144 -6.25 -6.27 -1.61
C GLY A 144 -7.77 -6.49 -1.56
N VAL A 145 -8.19 -7.72 -1.88
CA VAL A 145 -9.61 -8.11 -1.94
C VAL A 145 -10.34 -7.86 -0.61
N GLY A 146 -9.66 -8.03 0.53
CA GLY A 146 -10.24 -7.78 1.86
C GLY A 146 -10.40 -6.31 2.24
N SER A 147 -9.91 -5.39 1.41
CA SER A 147 -10.00 -3.93 1.62
C SER A 147 -11.07 -3.25 0.76
N ALA A 148 -11.88 -4.01 0.01
CA ALA A 148 -12.92 -3.48 -0.87
C ALA A 148 -13.92 -2.58 -0.14
N PHE A 149 -14.24 -2.89 1.13
CA PHE A 149 -15.18 -2.12 1.95
C PHE A 149 -14.79 -0.65 2.13
N LEU A 150 -13.49 -0.32 2.05
CA LEU A 150 -13.00 1.06 2.18
C LEU A 150 -13.41 1.97 1.02
N THR A 151 -13.60 1.39 -0.16
CA THR A 151 -14.02 2.12 -1.37
C THR A 151 -15.47 1.84 -1.74
N ARG A 152 -16.00 0.68 -1.31
CA ARG A 152 -17.33 0.19 -1.63
C ARG A 152 -17.93 -0.52 -0.40
N PRO A 153 -18.44 0.22 0.60
CA PRO A 153 -19.00 -0.36 1.83
C PRO A 153 -20.40 -0.96 1.63
N ARG A 154 -20.70 -1.52 0.46
CA ARG A 154 -22.04 -2.05 0.15
C ARG A 154 -22.42 -3.16 1.14
N GLY A 155 -23.60 -3.05 1.74
CA GLY A 155 -24.13 -4.05 2.67
C GLY A 155 -23.60 -3.94 4.10
N LEU A 156 -22.84 -2.89 4.44
CA LEU A 156 -22.44 -2.60 5.81
C LEU A 156 -23.32 -1.48 6.39
N TRP A 157 -23.75 -1.65 7.63
CA TRP A 157 -24.31 -0.55 8.41
C TRP A 157 -23.22 0.47 8.76
N GLU A 158 -23.61 1.70 9.08
CA GLU A 158 -22.65 2.74 9.42
C GLU A 158 -21.75 2.35 10.61
N SER A 159 -22.33 1.69 11.62
CA SER A 159 -21.59 1.15 12.77
C SER A 159 -20.53 0.13 12.35
N ASP A 160 -20.89 -0.79 11.45
CA ASP A 160 -20.00 -1.86 10.99
C ASP A 160 -18.87 -1.29 10.14
N TYR A 161 -19.18 -0.29 9.32
CA TYR A 161 -18.18 0.42 8.53
C TYR A 161 -17.18 1.15 9.44
N ARG A 162 -17.66 1.90 10.44
CA ARG A 162 -16.79 2.59 11.41
C ARG A 162 -15.90 1.61 12.17
N PHE A 163 -16.48 0.49 12.62
CA PHE A 163 -15.71 -0.58 13.26
C PHE A 163 -14.66 -1.16 12.31
N ALA A 164 -15.02 -1.51 11.08
CA ALA A 164 -14.11 -2.10 10.10
C ALA A 164 -12.93 -1.18 9.76
N VAL A 165 -13.19 0.14 9.64
CA VAL A 165 -12.14 1.14 9.45
C VAL A 165 -11.22 1.22 10.67
N ALA A 166 -11.78 1.29 11.89
CA ALA A 166 -10.99 1.32 13.12
C ALA A 166 -10.17 0.04 13.30
N ALA A 167 -10.76 -1.12 13.01
CA ALA A 167 -10.12 -2.43 13.02
C ALA A 167 -8.93 -2.48 12.05
N ARG A 168 -9.13 -2.01 10.82
CA ARG A 168 -8.08 -1.94 9.79
C ARG A 168 -6.93 -1.02 10.20
N LEU A 169 -7.21 0.05 10.94
CA LEU A 169 -6.18 0.98 11.43
C LEU A 169 -5.58 0.57 12.78
N ASN A 170 -5.94 -0.61 13.31
CA ASN A 170 -5.55 -1.07 14.65
C ASN A 170 -5.88 -0.04 15.75
N LEU A 171 -7.07 0.57 15.65
CA LEU A 171 -7.59 1.61 16.55
C LEU A 171 -8.75 1.12 17.43
N VAL A 172 -9.09 -0.17 17.38
CA VAL A 172 -10.08 -0.77 18.28
C VAL A 172 -9.46 -0.88 19.68
N ASP A 173 -10.22 -0.51 20.71
CA ASP A 173 -9.78 -0.46 22.12
C ASP A 173 -9.60 -1.86 22.77
N THR A 174 -8.75 -2.66 22.16
CA THR A 174 -8.15 -3.85 22.75
C THR A 174 -7.16 -3.45 23.85
N HIS A 175 -6.91 -4.30 24.84
CA HIS A 175 -5.95 -3.99 25.90
C HIS A 175 -4.54 -3.70 25.37
N SER A 176 -4.08 -4.35 24.29
CA SER A 176 -2.78 -4.00 23.69
C SER A 176 -2.76 -2.56 23.17
N VAL A 177 -3.82 -2.11 22.49
CA VAL A 177 -3.97 -0.72 22.01
C VAL A 177 -4.04 0.26 23.19
N LEU A 178 -4.83 -0.04 24.21
CA LEU A 178 -4.98 0.81 25.39
C LEU A 178 -3.67 0.91 26.20
N GLN A 179 -2.90 -0.16 26.29
CA GLN A 179 -1.58 -0.14 26.94
C GLN A 179 -0.63 0.81 26.22
N ARG A 180 -0.56 0.73 24.89
CA ARG A 180 0.29 1.61 24.07
C ARG A 180 -0.11 3.08 24.17
N ARG A 181 -1.40 3.37 24.35
CA ARG A 181 -1.92 4.72 24.58
C ARG A 181 -1.71 5.20 26.01
N HIS A 182 -1.03 4.43 26.86
CA HIS A 182 -0.84 4.68 28.28
C HIS A 182 -2.15 4.84 29.06
N LEU A 183 -3.24 4.24 28.57
CA LEU A 183 -4.55 4.21 29.24
C LEU A 183 -4.72 2.96 30.11
N ARG A 184 -3.83 1.97 29.97
CA ARG A 184 -3.75 0.77 30.80
C ARG A 184 -2.30 0.36 31.03
N THR A 185 -2.05 -0.37 32.11
CA THR A 185 -0.70 -0.83 32.48
C THR A 185 -0.27 -2.08 31.71
N HIS A 186 -1.22 -2.92 31.27
CA HIS A 186 -0.94 -4.20 30.62
C HIS A 186 -1.84 -4.47 29.40
N GLY A 187 -1.30 -5.23 28.45
CA GLY A 187 -1.96 -5.63 27.21
C GLY A 187 -2.66 -6.99 27.25
N ARG A 188 -2.69 -7.68 28.40
CA ARG A 188 -3.26 -9.04 28.53
C ARG A 188 -4.74 -9.10 28.15
N CYS A 189 -5.14 -10.22 27.53
CA CYS A 189 -6.52 -10.53 27.18
C CYS A 189 -7.47 -10.38 28.39
N ARG A 190 -8.66 -9.80 28.14
CA ARG A 190 -9.74 -9.69 29.14
C ARG A 190 -10.33 -11.06 29.49
N GLN A 191 -10.18 -12.06 28.63
CA GLN A 191 -10.68 -13.40 28.90
C GLN A 191 -9.91 -14.04 30.07
N PRO A 192 -10.60 -14.43 31.15
CA PRO A 192 -9.95 -15.07 32.29
C PRO A 192 -9.16 -16.32 31.86
N GLY A 193 -7.92 -16.44 32.36
CA GLY A 193 -7.04 -17.57 32.06
C GLY A 193 -6.38 -17.55 30.67
N CYS A 194 -6.67 -16.57 29.82
CA CYS A 194 -6.00 -16.45 28.53
C CYS A 194 -4.57 -15.88 28.71
N PRO A 195 -3.51 -16.59 28.26
CA PRO A 195 -2.13 -16.15 28.47
C PRO A 195 -1.67 -15.10 27.43
N HIS A 196 -2.48 -14.82 26.41
CA HIS A 196 -2.09 -13.98 25.28
C HIS A 196 -2.38 -12.49 25.52
N GLU A 197 -1.67 -11.64 24.77
CA GLU A 197 -2.04 -10.24 24.64
C GLU A 197 -3.36 -10.08 23.88
N GLU A 198 -4.17 -9.11 24.31
CA GLU A 198 -5.37 -8.72 23.61
C GLU A 198 -5.03 -7.87 22.39
N THR A 199 -4.62 -8.55 21.33
CA THR A 199 -4.52 -7.95 20.00
C THR A 199 -5.81 -8.21 19.23
N LEU A 200 -6.10 -7.39 18.24
CA LEU A 200 -7.27 -7.62 17.38
C LEU A 200 -7.24 -8.99 16.67
N PRO A 201 -6.10 -9.44 16.09
CA PRO A 201 -5.99 -10.80 15.55
C PRO A 201 -6.29 -11.89 16.58
N HIS A 202 -5.82 -11.72 17.82
CA HIS A 202 -6.11 -12.67 18.90
C HIS A 202 -7.61 -12.74 19.19
N VAL A 203 -8.25 -11.60 19.46
CA VAL A 203 -9.68 -11.54 19.80
C VAL A 203 -10.55 -12.08 18.66
N LEU A 204 -10.18 -11.81 17.40
CA LEU A 204 -10.96 -12.23 16.24
C LEU A 204 -10.67 -13.65 15.75
N HIS A 205 -9.55 -14.30 16.09
CA HIS A 205 -9.22 -15.60 15.48
C HIS A 205 -8.74 -16.67 16.46
N HIS A 206 -8.30 -16.31 17.66
CA HIS A 206 -7.59 -17.24 18.55
C HIS A 206 -8.09 -17.24 19.99
N CYS A 207 -8.85 -16.23 20.41
CA CYS A 207 -9.27 -16.10 21.79
C CYS A 207 -10.30 -17.20 22.15
N PRO A 208 -10.05 -18.00 23.21
CA PRO A 208 -11.02 -18.99 23.70
C PRO A 208 -12.38 -18.39 24.03
N GLY A 209 -12.39 -17.15 24.57
CA GLY A 209 -13.61 -16.45 24.96
C GLY A 209 -14.50 -16.01 23.79
N THR A 210 -13.99 -16.04 22.56
CA THR A 210 -14.75 -15.67 21.34
C THR A 210 -14.89 -16.84 20.36
N MET A 211 -14.56 -18.07 20.78
CA MET A 211 -14.55 -19.24 19.90
C MET A 211 -15.89 -19.52 19.24
N ASP A 212 -17.00 -19.31 19.94
CA ASP A 212 -18.33 -19.50 19.36
C ASP A 212 -18.61 -18.50 18.24
N ALA A 213 -18.20 -17.24 18.42
CA ALA A 213 -18.28 -16.23 17.36
C ALA A 213 -17.32 -16.52 16.20
N ILE A 214 -16.13 -17.06 16.48
CA ILE A 214 -15.16 -17.47 15.46
C ILE A 214 -15.74 -18.59 14.60
N ARG A 215 -16.29 -19.64 15.22
CA ARG A 215 -16.95 -20.75 14.51
C ARG A 215 -18.17 -20.27 13.75
N GLY A 216 -19.04 -19.47 14.38
CA GLY A 216 -20.23 -18.92 13.73
C GLY A 216 -19.91 -18.17 12.44
N ARG A 217 -18.87 -17.31 12.43
CA ARG A 217 -18.45 -16.62 11.19
C ARG A 217 -17.97 -17.56 10.10
N HIS A 218 -17.25 -18.62 10.46
CA HIS A 218 -16.82 -19.65 9.50
C HIS A 218 -18.03 -20.41 8.95
N ASP A 219 -18.90 -20.90 9.83
CA ASP A 219 -20.10 -21.66 9.45
C ASP A 219 -21.06 -20.84 8.58
N ASP A 220 -21.27 -19.56 8.90
CA ASP A 220 -22.15 -18.67 8.13
C ASP A 220 -21.58 -18.39 6.73
N ALA A 221 -20.27 -18.14 6.64
CA ALA A 221 -19.59 -17.98 5.36
C ALA A 221 -19.66 -19.26 4.53
N LEU A 222 -19.44 -20.42 5.14
CA LEU A 222 -19.55 -21.72 4.50
C LEU A 222 -20.97 -21.99 3.97
N LYS A 223 -22.01 -21.74 4.79
CA LYS A 223 -23.42 -21.86 4.39
C LYS A 223 -23.81 -20.93 3.25
N ASN A 224 -23.22 -19.73 3.18
CA ASN A 224 -23.46 -18.80 2.08
C ASN A 224 -22.84 -19.33 0.77
N ILE A 225 -21.62 -19.88 0.84
CA ILE A 225 -20.96 -20.52 -0.31
C ILE A 225 -21.76 -21.75 -0.77
N GLU A 226 -22.18 -22.61 0.17
CA GLU A 226 -23.00 -23.79 -0.10
C GLU A 226 -24.29 -23.41 -0.83
N ARG A 227 -25.06 -22.44 -0.32
CA ARG A 227 -26.30 -21.97 -0.96
C ARG A 227 -26.06 -21.44 -2.37
N ALA A 228 -24.99 -20.69 -2.59
CA ALA A 228 -24.64 -20.18 -3.91
C ALA A 228 -24.27 -21.32 -4.89
N LEU A 229 -23.53 -22.32 -4.43
CA LEU A 229 -23.18 -23.50 -5.23
C LEU A 229 -24.43 -24.31 -5.61
N ILE A 230 -25.33 -24.56 -4.66
CA ILE A 230 -26.60 -25.27 -4.90
C ILE A 230 -27.45 -24.51 -5.93
N ALA A 231 -27.63 -23.20 -5.74
CA ALA A 231 -28.39 -22.36 -6.67
C ALA A 231 -27.80 -22.40 -8.10
N SER A 232 -26.48 -22.38 -8.23
CA SER A 232 -25.79 -22.46 -9.53
C SER A 232 -25.82 -23.86 -10.18
N SER A 233 -26.19 -24.89 -9.43
CA SER A 233 -26.17 -26.28 -9.91
C SER A 233 -27.44 -26.67 -10.66
N GLY A 234 -28.57 -25.97 -10.45
CA GLY A 234 -29.84 -26.23 -11.14
C GLY A 234 -29.79 -26.01 -12.65
N ASP A 235 -28.87 -25.17 -13.13
CA ASP A 235 -28.71 -24.81 -14.55
C ASP A 235 -27.65 -25.65 -15.29
N ARG A 236 -27.03 -26.64 -14.65
CA ARG A 236 -25.93 -27.42 -15.26
C ARG A 236 -26.41 -28.73 -15.87
N GLN A 237 -25.99 -28.98 -17.12
CA GLN A 237 -26.10 -30.31 -17.76
C GLN A 237 -25.19 -31.37 -17.11
N ASP A 238 -24.16 -30.96 -16.36
CA ASP A 238 -23.21 -31.86 -15.72
C ASP A 238 -23.77 -32.48 -14.43
N ARG A 239 -23.53 -33.78 -14.21
CA ARG A 239 -23.86 -34.46 -12.95
C ARG A 239 -22.86 -34.05 -11.87
N ALA A 240 -23.25 -33.07 -11.04
CA ALA A 240 -22.46 -32.57 -9.93
C ALA A 240 -22.97 -33.08 -8.57
N GLU A 241 -22.06 -33.38 -7.65
CA GLU A 241 -22.35 -33.75 -6.25
C GLU A 241 -21.56 -32.82 -5.31
N LEU A 242 -22.27 -32.18 -4.39
CA LEU A 242 -21.70 -31.35 -3.34
C LEU A 242 -21.72 -32.10 -2.01
N ARG A 243 -20.56 -32.20 -1.35
CA ARG A 243 -20.42 -32.76 0.01
C ARG A 243 -19.85 -31.69 0.93
N VAL A 244 -20.46 -31.49 2.09
CA VAL A 244 -20.12 -30.42 3.04
C VAL A 244 -19.71 -31.05 4.37
N ASN A 245 -18.53 -30.69 4.89
CA ASN A 245 -17.99 -31.20 6.17
C ASN A 245 -17.93 -32.73 6.28
N GLN A 246 -17.75 -33.42 5.16
CA GLN A 246 -17.68 -34.89 5.10
C GLN A 246 -16.24 -35.37 4.86
N THR A 247 -15.96 -36.62 5.24
CA THR A 247 -14.70 -37.27 4.87
C THR A 247 -14.63 -37.51 3.37
N VAL A 248 -13.40 -37.62 2.85
CA VAL A 248 -13.18 -38.01 1.45
C VAL A 248 -13.43 -39.51 1.31
N PRO A 249 -14.29 -39.97 0.37
CA PRO A 249 -14.57 -41.38 0.17
C PRO A 249 -13.30 -42.20 -0.09
N SER A 250 -13.27 -43.40 0.48
CA SER A 250 -12.20 -44.40 0.25
C SER A 250 -10.79 -43.99 0.65
N LEU A 251 -10.61 -42.86 1.36
CA LEU A 251 -9.31 -42.47 1.91
C LEU A 251 -9.08 -43.12 3.28
N ALA A 252 -8.14 -44.05 3.36
CA ALA A 252 -7.74 -44.67 4.64
C ALA A 252 -6.87 -43.73 5.49
N GLY A 253 -7.16 -43.61 6.79
CA GLY A 253 -6.35 -42.82 7.75
C GLY A 253 -7.17 -41.77 8.52
N PRO A 254 -6.53 -40.74 9.10
CA PRO A 254 -7.23 -39.71 9.87
C PRO A 254 -8.33 -39.09 9.02
N ALA A 255 -9.54 -39.04 9.58
CA ALA A 255 -10.75 -38.55 8.93
C ALA A 255 -10.66 -37.03 8.68
N LEU A 256 -9.85 -36.60 7.71
CA LEU A 256 -9.88 -35.23 7.22
C LEU A 256 -11.26 -35.00 6.60
N ARG A 257 -11.91 -33.93 7.06
CA ARG A 257 -13.21 -33.47 6.58
C ARG A 257 -13.01 -32.09 5.96
N PRO A 258 -12.75 -32.00 4.65
CA PRO A 258 -12.77 -30.72 3.96
C PRO A 258 -14.13 -30.04 4.13
N ASP A 259 -14.13 -28.70 4.14
CA ASP A 259 -15.35 -27.93 4.29
C ASP A 259 -16.31 -28.18 3.12
N LEU A 260 -15.77 -28.22 1.89
CA LEU A 260 -16.53 -28.53 0.67
C LEU A 260 -15.77 -29.50 -0.23
N GLN A 261 -16.51 -30.41 -0.85
CA GLN A 261 -16.05 -31.25 -1.95
C GLN A 261 -17.08 -31.17 -3.08
N LEU A 262 -16.65 -30.75 -4.27
CA LEU A 262 -17.50 -30.68 -5.46
C LEU A 262 -17.00 -31.70 -6.49
N TYR A 263 -17.75 -32.78 -6.66
CA TYR A 263 -17.50 -33.81 -7.66
C TYR A 263 -18.29 -33.46 -8.92
N ASN A 264 -17.62 -33.36 -10.06
CA ASN A 264 -18.26 -33.34 -11.37
C ASN A 264 -18.02 -34.69 -12.03
N HIS A 265 -19.03 -35.54 -12.02
CA HIS A 265 -18.96 -36.90 -12.53
C HIS A 265 -18.91 -36.94 -14.06
N THR A 266 -19.46 -35.94 -14.74
CA THR A 266 -19.39 -35.81 -16.21
C THR A 266 -17.97 -35.50 -16.67
N LYS A 267 -17.30 -34.55 -16.02
CA LYS A 267 -15.96 -34.08 -16.39
C LYS A 267 -14.83 -34.83 -15.69
N LYS A 268 -15.15 -35.72 -14.74
CA LYS A 268 -14.20 -36.42 -13.87
C LYS A 268 -13.25 -35.46 -13.15
N THR A 269 -13.82 -34.39 -12.58
CA THR A 269 -13.05 -33.42 -11.81
C THR A 269 -13.58 -33.32 -10.39
N VAL A 270 -12.68 -33.21 -9.42
CA VAL A 270 -13.03 -32.98 -8.02
C VAL A 270 -12.37 -31.70 -7.53
N ALA A 271 -13.17 -30.78 -7.00
CA ALA A 271 -12.65 -29.62 -6.28
C ALA A 271 -12.79 -29.86 -4.77
N VAL A 272 -11.66 -29.86 -4.07
CA VAL A 272 -11.61 -29.90 -2.60
C VAL A 272 -11.30 -28.50 -2.11
N VAL A 273 -12.22 -27.94 -1.34
CA VAL A 273 -12.15 -26.56 -0.85
C VAL A 273 -12.23 -26.57 0.67
N ASP A 274 -11.34 -25.80 1.28
CA ASP A 274 -11.33 -25.54 2.71
C ASP A 274 -11.34 -24.03 2.90
N LEU A 275 -12.32 -23.56 3.67
CA LEU A 275 -12.55 -22.16 3.96
C LEU A 275 -11.69 -21.77 5.15
N ALA A 276 -10.94 -20.68 4.98
CA ALA A 276 -10.25 -20.03 6.07
C ALA A 276 -10.70 -18.58 6.21
N VAL A 277 -11.05 -18.20 7.43
CA VAL A 277 -11.28 -16.81 7.81
C VAL A 277 -10.04 -16.34 8.56
N ALA A 278 -9.24 -15.49 7.92
CA ALA A 278 -7.95 -15.04 8.41
C ALA A 278 -7.94 -13.55 8.73
N PHE A 279 -7.08 -13.15 9.67
CA PHE A 279 -6.76 -11.74 9.83
C PHE A 279 -5.86 -11.31 8.68
N GLU A 280 -6.29 -10.31 7.92
CA GLU A 280 -5.56 -9.82 6.76
C GLU A 280 -4.52 -8.79 7.20
N GLU A 281 -3.30 -9.27 7.45
CA GLU A 281 -2.09 -8.47 7.60
C GLU A 281 -1.05 -8.86 6.57
N GLN A 282 -0.16 -7.92 6.21
CA GLN A 282 0.95 -8.17 5.30
C GLN A 282 2.25 -7.60 5.89
N ALA A 283 3.17 -8.49 6.24
CA ALA A 283 4.37 -8.12 6.98
C ALA A 283 5.41 -7.38 6.11
N SER A 284 5.41 -7.62 4.80
CA SER A 284 6.37 -7.04 3.86
C SER A 284 5.74 -6.84 2.47
N ASP A 285 6.46 -6.22 1.54
CA ASP A 285 5.92 -5.99 0.19
C ASP A 285 5.80 -7.28 -0.63
N ASP A 286 6.34 -8.41 -0.15
CA ASP A 286 6.12 -9.75 -0.72
C ASP A 286 4.67 -10.21 -0.51
N PRO A 287 3.90 -10.54 -1.58
CA PRO A 287 2.55 -11.07 -1.48
C PRO A 287 2.42 -12.34 -0.63
N GLU A 288 3.46 -13.19 -0.58
CA GLU A 288 3.47 -14.42 0.22
C GLU A 288 3.57 -14.14 1.73
N SER A 289 3.96 -12.92 2.10
CA SER A 289 3.97 -12.48 3.50
C SER A 289 2.58 -12.14 4.06
N SER A 290 1.53 -12.18 3.21
CA SER A 290 0.16 -11.94 3.65
C SER A 290 -0.39 -13.10 4.49
N GLY A 291 -1.21 -12.78 5.49
CA GLY A 291 -1.89 -13.79 6.33
C GLY A 291 -2.75 -14.76 5.51
N LEU A 292 -3.39 -14.27 4.45
CA LEU A 292 -4.19 -15.08 3.51
C LEU A 292 -3.31 -16.08 2.74
N ALA A 293 -2.17 -15.64 2.18
CA ALA A 293 -1.26 -16.52 1.45
C ALA A 293 -0.68 -17.62 2.37
N ARG A 294 -0.26 -17.24 3.59
CA ARG A 294 0.27 -18.19 4.59
C ARG A 294 -0.74 -19.28 4.94
N ILE A 295 -2.00 -18.91 5.18
CA ILE A 295 -3.04 -19.89 5.53
C ILE A 295 -3.41 -20.74 4.31
N ALA A 296 -3.49 -20.16 3.11
CA ALA A 296 -3.71 -20.92 1.89
C ALA A 296 -2.60 -21.97 1.66
N ALA A 297 -1.33 -21.59 1.84
CA ALA A 297 -0.20 -22.51 1.75
C ALA A 297 -0.27 -23.63 2.80
N HIS A 298 -0.58 -23.29 4.05
CA HIS A 298 -0.76 -24.27 5.13
C HIS A 298 -1.89 -25.26 4.81
N LYS A 299 -3.04 -24.79 4.34
CA LYS A 299 -4.17 -25.64 3.96
C LYS A 299 -3.86 -26.50 2.72
N ARG A 300 -3.16 -25.97 1.72
CA ARG A 300 -2.66 -26.76 0.57
C ARG A 300 -1.80 -27.92 1.04
N ALA A 301 -0.84 -27.67 1.94
CA ALA A 301 0.00 -28.72 2.52
C ALA A 301 -0.83 -29.75 3.31
N LYS A 302 -1.80 -29.30 4.12
CA LYS A 302 -2.71 -30.17 4.89
C LYS A 302 -3.50 -31.13 3.99
N TYR A 303 -3.98 -30.66 2.84
CA TYR A 303 -4.85 -31.43 1.93
C TYR A 303 -4.10 -32.10 0.77
N ASP A 304 -2.77 -32.00 0.70
CA ASP A 304 -1.98 -32.57 -0.39
C ASP A 304 -2.15 -34.09 -0.52
N ARG A 305 -2.30 -34.80 0.61
CA ARG A 305 -2.60 -36.24 0.61
C ARG A 305 -3.96 -36.56 -0.02
N ILE A 306 -4.97 -35.72 0.19
CA ILE A 306 -6.30 -35.88 -0.40
C ILE A 306 -6.21 -35.68 -1.91
N LYS A 307 -5.50 -34.63 -2.36
CA LYS A 307 -5.27 -34.37 -3.78
C LYS A 307 -4.65 -35.60 -4.48
N ARG A 308 -3.53 -36.12 -3.95
CA ARG A 308 -2.87 -37.32 -4.50
C ARG A 308 -3.72 -38.59 -4.44
N HIS A 309 -4.66 -38.68 -3.51
CA HIS A 309 -5.59 -39.80 -3.42
C HIS A 309 -6.64 -39.74 -4.53
N LEU A 310 -7.26 -38.57 -4.72
CA LEU A 310 -8.27 -38.37 -5.75
C LEU A 310 -7.66 -38.48 -7.16
N GLU A 311 -6.46 -37.95 -7.39
CA GLU A 311 -5.75 -38.10 -8.67
C GLU A 311 -5.46 -39.55 -9.05
N ARG A 312 -5.30 -40.45 -8.06
CA ARG A 312 -5.12 -41.88 -8.29
C ARG A 312 -6.41 -42.61 -8.64
N GLN A 313 -7.57 -42.02 -8.37
CA GLN A 313 -8.88 -42.60 -8.69
C GLN A 313 -9.34 -42.31 -10.12
N GLY A 314 -8.61 -41.47 -10.87
CA GLY A 314 -8.95 -41.03 -12.23
C GLY A 314 -10.00 -39.92 -12.24
#